data_AF-A0A258BH19-F1
#
_entry.id   AF-A0A258BH19-F1
#
_cell.length_a   1.000
_cell.length_b   1.000
_cell.length_c   1.000
_cell.angle_alpha   90.00
_cell.angle_beta   90.00
_cell.angle_gamma   90.00
#
_symmetry.space_group_name_H-M   'P 1'
#
loop_
_entity.id
_entity.type
_entity.pdbx_description
1 polymer ?
#
loop_
_entity_poly.entity_id
_entity_poly.type
_entity_poly.pdbx_seq_one_letter_code
_entity_poly.pdbx_strand_id
1 'polypeptide(L)' 'MLDTTTYGLTKDLPGGPIYRSAEPMSHEIFCDEADDHPVTVGRVIGSVISLALLVAVGGYLFLAL' A
#
# COMPACT_ATOMS: atom_id res chain seq x y z
N MET A 1 -13.76 -0.06 7.27
CA MET A 1 -13.52 -0.26 8.72
C MET A 1 -13.14 1.08 9.36
N LEU A 2 -13.43 1.30 10.65
CA LEU A 2 -13.09 2.56 11.34
C LEU A 2 -11.67 2.49 11.93
N ASP A 3 -10.88 3.55 11.83
CA ASP A 3 -9.54 3.60 12.42
C ASP A 3 -9.61 3.73 13.95
N THR A 4 -9.53 2.59 14.64
CA THR A 4 -9.50 2.52 16.10
C THR A 4 -8.22 3.07 16.70
N THR A 5 -7.14 3.19 15.91
CA THR A 5 -5.85 3.71 16.37
C THR A 5 -5.93 5.23 16.49
N THR A 6 -6.36 5.91 15.43
CA THR A 6 -6.60 7.36 15.47
C THR A 6 -7.67 7.72 16.49
N TYR A 7 -8.75 6.93 16.58
CA TYR A 7 -9.77 7.09 17.62
C TYR A 7 -9.17 6.99 19.03
N GLY A 8 -8.37 5.96 19.31
CA GLY A 8 -7.73 5.77 20.61
C GLY A 8 -6.78 6.91 21.00
N LEU A 9 -6.06 7.47 20.03
CA LEU A 9 -5.13 8.59 20.23
C LEU A 9 -5.83 9.93 20.44
N THR A 10 -7.06 10.10 19.93
CA THR A 10 -7.74 11.40 19.88
C THR A 10 -8.95 11.51 20.80
N LYS A 11 -9.43 10.41 21.38
CA LYS A 11 -10.63 10.40 22.23
C LYS A 11 -10.59 11.39 23.41
N ASP A 12 -9.40 11.64 23.96
CA ASP A 12 -9.19 12.50 25.13
C ASP A 12 -8.75 13.93 24.76
N LEU A 13 -8.66 14.24 23.46
CA LEU A 13 -8.33 15.59 23.00
C LEU A 13 -9.54 16.52 23.25
N PRO A 14 -9.30 17.81 23.57
CA PRO A 14 -10.37 18.79 23.80
C PRO A 14 -11.24 19.05 22.55
N GLY A 15 -10.76 18.68 21.36
CA GLY A 15 -11.52 18.69 20.09
C GLY A 15 -12.40 17.47 19.86
N GLY A 16 -12.38 16.49 20.77
CA GLY A 16 -13.10 15.22 20.66
C GLY A 16 -12.39 14.16 19.79
N PRO A 17 -12.94 12.93 19.75
CA PRO A 17 -12.40 11.85 18.95
C PRO A 17 -12.47 12.15 17.46
N ILE A 18 -11.35 11.98 16.77
CA ILE A 18 -11.29 12.06 15.31
C ILE A 18 -11.73 10.72 14.74
N TYR A 19 -12.89 10.72 14.08
CA TYR A 19 -13.40 9.59 13.33
C TYR A 19 -12.88 9.64 11.90
N ARG A 20 -12.01 8.70 11.54
CA ARG A 20 -11.51 8.52 10.18
C ARG A 20 -11.72 7.07 9.75
N SER A 21 -12.03 6.86 8.48
CA SER A 21 -11.97 5.53 7.86
C SER A 21 -10.53 5.04 7.91
N ALA A 22 -10.34 3.75 8.25
CA ALA A 22 -9.02 3.14 8.21
C ALA A 22 -8.44 3.26 6.80
N GLU A 23 -7.22 3.77 6.72
CA GLU A 23 -6.45 3.76 5.48
C GLU A 23 -6.09 2.29 5.19
N PRO A 24 -6.24 1.82 3.94
CA PRO A 24 -6.04 0.41 3.62
C PRO A 24 -4.62 0.01 4.01
N MET A 25 -4.50 -1.02 4.84
CA MET A 25 -3.20 -1.47 5.30
C MET A 25 -2.44 -2.09 4.12
N SER A 26 -1.11 -2.03 4.13
CA SER A 26 -0.29 -2.52 3.01
C SER A 26 -0.62 -3.95 2.60
N HIS A 27 -0.96 -4.83 3.54
CA HIS A 27 -1.35 -6.21 3.26
C HIS A 27 -2.76 -6.34 2.65
N GLU A 28 -3.68 -5.41 2.91
CA GLU A 28 -5.01 -5.37 2.26
C GLU A 28 -4.88 -4.94 0.79
N ILE A 29 -3.90 -4.09 0.47
CA ILE A 29 -3.60 -3.67 -0.91
C ILE A 29 -3.13 -4.84 -1.78
N PHE A 30 -2.48 -5.84 -1.19
CA PHE A 30 -1.98 -7.03 -1.88
C PHE A 30 -2.91 -8.24 -1.80
N CYS A 31 -3.82 -8.30 -0.82
CA CYS A 31 -4.80 -9.38 -0.66
C CYS A 31 -6.13 -9.13 -1.36
N ASP A 32 -6.40 -7.92 -1.84
CA ASP A 32 -7.56 -7.65 -2.71
C ASP A 32 -7.26 -8.11 -4.14
N GLU A 33 -7.26 -9.43 -4.30
CA GLU A 33 -7.19 -10.14 -5.59
C GLU A 33 -8.52 -10.04 -6.37
N ALA A 34 -9.48 -9.26 -5.85
CA ALA A 34 -10.64 -8.78 -6.57
C ALA A 34 -10.36 -7.35 -7.06
N ASP A 35 -10.10 -7.23 -8.37
CA ASP A 35 -9.79 -6.03 -9.16
C ASP A 35 -10.86 -4.89 -9.12
N ASP A 36 -11.37 -4.48 -7.96
CA ASP A 36 -12.38 -3.40 -7.86
C ASP A 36 -11.78 -2.00 -7.55
N HIS A 37 -10.47 -1.91 -7.33
CA HIS A 37 -9.79 -0.63 -7.16
C HIS A 37 -9.33 -0.05 -8.51
N PRO A 38 -9.70 1.22 -8.83
CA PRO A 38 -9.31 1.83 -10.09
C PRO A 38 -7.78 1.86 -10.21
N VAL A 39 -7.28 1.36 -11.34
CA VAL A 39 -5.85 1.34 -11.64
C VAL A 39 -5.34 2.78 -11.63
N THR A 40 -4.66 3.16 -10.54
CA THR A 40 -4.03 4.49 -10.43
C THR A 40 -2.72 4.51 -11.20
N VAL A 41 -2.38 5.68 -11.77
CA VAL A 41 -1.11 5.87 -12.49
C VAL A 41 0.09 5.49 -11.62
N GLY A 42 0.02 5.76 -10.30
CA GLY A 42 1.05 5.35 -9.34
C GLY A 42 1.21 3.84 -9.23
N ARG A 43 0.12 3.07 -9.25
CA ARG A 43 0.16 1.59 -9.22
C ARG A 43 0.86 1.03 -10.45
N VAL A 44 0.55 1.57 -11.64
CA VAL A 44 1.17 1.15 -12.91
C VAL A 44 2.66 1.46 -12.94
N ILE A 45 3.06 2.67 -12.51
CA ILE A 45 4.47 3.05 -12.46
C ILE A 45 5.23 2.15 -11.48
N GLY A 46 4.65 1.91 -10.29
CA GLY A 46 5.24 1.03 -9.29
C GLY A 46 5.44 -0.40 -9.79
N SER A 47 4.43 -0.97 -10.47
CA SER A 47 4.54 -2.32 -11.04
C SER A 47 5.59 -2.42 -12.14
N VAL A 48 5.68 -1.40 -13.02
CA VAL A 48 6.67 -1.37 -14.11
C VAL A 48 8.09 -1.27 -13.54
N ILE A 49 8.33 -0.40 -12.55
CA ILE A 49 9.65 -0.27 -11.92
C ILE A 49 10.04 -1.58 -11.23
N SER A 50 9.11 -2.19 -10.49
CA SER A 50 9.36 -3.46 -9.80
C SER A 50 9.77 -4.58 -10.78
N LEU A 51 9.05 -4.69 -11.90
CA LEU A 51 9.35 -5.68 -12.94
C LEU A 51 10.69 -5.40 -13.63
N ALA A 52 11.00 -4.14 -13.92
CA ALA A 52 12.28 -3.75 -14.51
C ALA A 52 13.45 -4.08 -13.59
N LEU A 53 13.34 -3.82 -12.28
CA LEU A 53 14.35 -4.18 -11.30
C LEU A 53 14.54 -5.70 -11.21
N LEU A 54 13.45 -6.47 -11.23
CA LEU A 54 13.52 -7.92 -11.20
C LEU A 54 14.29 -8.48 -12.41
N VAL A 55 13.99 -7.99 -13.61
CA VAL A 55 14.68 -8.39 -14.85
C VAL A 55 16.15 -7.95 -14.84
N ALA A 56 16.44 -6.73 -14.37
CA ALA A 56 17.81 -6.22 -14.28
C ALA A 56 18.66 -7.06 -13.32
N VAL A 57 18.14 -7.40 -12.14
CA VAL A 57 18.82 -8.24 -11.17
C VAL A 57 19.00 -9.66 -11.72
N GLY A 58 17.96 -10.24 -12.33
CA GLY A 58 18.05 -11.57 -12.96
C GLY A 58 19.09 -11.61 -14.09
N GLY A 59 19.11 -10.61 -14.96
CA GLY A 59 20.10 -10.48 -16.04
C GLY A 59 21.52 -10.26 -15.52
N TYR A 60 21.68 -9.45 -14.47
CA TYR A 60 22.98 -9.27 -13.81
C TYR A 60 23.49 -10.58 -13.23
N LEU A 61 22.66 -11.32 -12.50
CA LEU A 61 23.04 -12.62 -11.94
C LEU A 61 23.37 -13.65 -13.02
N PHE A 62 22.63 -13.65 -14.13
CA PHE A 62 22.90 -14.54 -15.26
C PHE A 62 24.24 -14.24 -15.96
N LEU A 63 24.62 -12.97 -16.06
CA LEU A 63 25.90 -12.57 -16.68
C LEU A 63 27.08 -12.70 -15.71
N ALA A 64 26.83 -12.54 -14.41
CA ALA A 64 27.87 -12.58 -13.38
C ALA A 64 28.25 -14.00 -12.94
N LEU A 65 27.37 -15.00 -13.19
CA LEU A 65 27.59 -16.41 -12.88
C LEU A 65 28.15 -17.17 -14.10
#